data_AF-A0A5N1JZ87-F1
#
_entry.id   AF-A0A5N1JZ87-F1
#
_cell.length_a   1.000
_cell.length_b   1.000
_cell.length_c   1.000
_cell.angle_alpha   90.00
_cell.angle_beta   90.00
_cell.angle_gamma   90.00
#
_symmetry.space_group_name_H-M   'P 1'
#
loop_
_entity.id
_entity.type
_entity.pdbx_description
1 polymer ?
#
loop_
_entity_poly.entity_id
_entity_poly.type
_entity_poly.pdbx_seq_one_letter_code
_entity_poly.pdbx_strand_id
1 'polypeptide(L)'
;MKPVILQPGPQAWLLSSVLSAYRDSYVTRLPEDRYAHNVIRVYLARVAHFARWLGEERVDLSSLGTAVLDHFLNNRLPVCSYPQPVRRTRMNCEPPFATY
;
A
#
# COMPACT_ATOMS: atom_id res chain seq x y z
N MET A 1 8.83 16.78 -12.38
CA MET A 1 7.64 15.91 -12.15
C MET A 1 6.87 16.43 -10.94
N LYS A 2 5.53 16.43 -10.96
CA LYS A 2 4.72 16.84 -9.82
C LYS A 2 4.82 15.79 -8.70
N PRO A 3 5.03 16.18 -7.43
CA PRO A 3 5.10 15.22 -6.33
C PRO A 3 3.75 14.52 -6.17
N VAL A 4 3.81 13.21 -5.91
CA VAL A 4 2.61 12.41 -5.62
C VAL A 4 2.21 12.67 -4.17
N ILE A 5 1.11 13.40 -3.98
CA ILE A 5 0.62 13.79 -2.65
C ILE A 5 -0.42 12.76 -2.16
N LEU A 6 -0.10 12.11 -1.04
CA LEU A 6 -1.00 11.23 -0.32
C LEU A 6 -1.87 12.05 0.66
N GLN A 7 -3.01 11.52 1.08
CA GLN A 7 -3.81 12.18 2.11
C GLN A 7 -3.06 12.19 3.46
N PRO A 8 -3.25 13.19 4.34
CA PRO A 8 -2.44 13.36 5.56
C PRO A 8 -2.46 12.15 6.51
N GLY A 9 -3.61 11.50 6.70
CA GLY A 9 -3.74 10.32 7.56
C GLY A 9 -2.92 9.11 7.06
N PRO A 10 -3.18 8.61 5.84
CA PRO A 10 -2.36 7.55 5.25
C PRO A 10 -0.87 7.91 5.16
N GLN A 11 -0.54 9.17 4.90
CA GLN A 11 0.85 9.63 4.93
C GLN A 11 1.47 9.47 6.33
N ALA A 12 0.76 9.87 7.39
CA ALA A 12 1.23 9.70 8.76
C ALA A 12 1.45 8.22 9.12
N TRP A 13 0.52 7.33 8.76
CA TRP A 13 0.65 5.90 9.04
C TRP A 13 1.87 5.27 8.37
N LEU A 14 2.14 5.65 7.12
CA LEU A 14 3.32 5.15 6.41
C LEU A 14 4.60 5.65 7.07
N LEU A 15 4.66 6.94 7.40
CA LEU A 15 5.83 7.57 8.02
C LEU A 15 6.13 7.03 9.42
N SER A 16 5.11 6.64 10.18
CA SER A 16 5.26 6.07 11.52
C SER A 16 5.50 4.55 11.54
N SER A 17 5.55 3.90 10.37
CA SER A 17 5.68 2.44 10.27
C SER A 17 7.09 1.99 9.94
N VAL A 18 7.32 0.68 10.07
CA VAL A 18 8.54 0.01 9.61
C VAL A 18 8.80 0.20 8.11
N LEU A 19 7.78 0.55 7.31
CA LEU A 19 7.90 0.77 5.86
C LEU A 19 8.36 2.18 5.49
N SER A 20 8.53 3.09 6.46
CA SER A 20 8.91 4.48 6.22
C SER A 20 10.21 4.61 5.41
N ALA A 21 11.21 3.77 5.72
CA ALA A 21 12.49 3.74 5.01
C ALA A 21 12.40 3.36 3.52
N TYR A 22 11.34 2.67 3.11
CA TYR A 22 11.16 2.18 1.73
C TYR A 22 10.22 3.06 0.90
N ARG A 23 9.60 4.07 1.52
CA ARG A 23 8.63 4.96 0.85
C ARG A 23 9.21 5.57 -0.41
N ASP A 24 10.36 6.22 -0.31
CA ASP A 24 10.88 7.02 -1.42
C ASP A 24 11.34 6.12 -2.57
N SER A 25 11.94 4.96 -2.27
CA SER A 25 12.29 3.94 -3.27
C SER A 25 11.04 3.39 -3.96
N TYR A 26 9.95 3.16 -3.22
CA TYR A 26 8.69 2.68 -3.78
C TYR A 26 8.01 3.73 -4.67
N VAL A 27 7.97 4.99 -4.23
CA VAL A 27 7.41 6.13 -5.00
C VAL A 27 8.21 6.37 -6.28
N THR A 28 9.52 6.16 -6.25
CA THR A 28 10.41 6.40 -7.41
C THR A 28 10.30 5.29 -8.46
N ARG A 29 10.03 4.05 -8.05
CA ARG A 29 9.86 2.91 -8.97
C ARG A 29 8.54 2.96 -9.77
N LEU A 30 7.45 3.44 -9.16
CA LEU A 30 6.13 3.42 -9.83
C LEU A 30 6.05 4.29 -11.11
N PRO A 31 6.69 5.48 -11.19
CA PRO A 31 6.84 6.22 -12.44
C PRO A 31 7.70 5.52 -13.50
N GLU A 32 8.73 4.77 -13.10
CA GLU A 32 9.57 3.98 -14.02
C GLU A 32 8.74 2.88 -14.69
N ASP A 33 7.80 2.30 -13.94
CA ASP A 33 6.78 1.35 -14.42
C ASP A 33 5.63 2.02 -15.21
N ARG A 34 5.75 3.31 -15.54
CA ARG A 34 4.78 4.11 -16.33
C ARG A 34 3.38 4.23 -15.73
N TYR A 35 3.23 4.10 -14.41
CA TYR A 35 1.93 4.31 -13.77
C TYR A 35 1.54 5.79 -13.77
N ALA A 36 0.27 6.07 -14.09
CA ALA A 36 -0.29 7.41 -13.97
C ALA A 36 -0.38 7.87 -12.51
N HIS A 37 -0.23 9.17 -12.24
CA HIS A 37 -0.21 9.73 -10.88
C HIS A 37 -1.41 9.33 -10.01
N ASN A 38 -2.61 9.19 -10.59
CA ASN A 38 -3.79 8.72 -9.87
C ASN A 38 -3.65 7.27 -9.39
N VAL A 39 -3.02 6.41 -10.21
CA VAL A 39 -2.71 5.02 -9.85
C VAL A 39 -1.68 4.99 -8.74
N ILE A 40 -0.60 5.75 -8.86
CA ILE A 40 0.44 5.84 -7.82
C ILE A 40 -0.16 6.25 -6.46
N ARG A 41 -1.09 7.22 -6.45
CA ARG A 41 -1.79 7.63 -5.21
C ARG A 41 -2.61 6.50 -4.59
N VAL A 42 -3.29 5.69 -5.41
CA VAL A 42 -4.08 4.53 -4.95
C VAL A 42 -3.17 3.45 -4.37
N TYR A 43 -2.04 3.16 -5.01
CA TYR A 43 -1.08 2.18 -4.51
C TYR A 43 -0.44 2.63 -3.19
N LEU A 44 -0.01 3.89 -3.11
CA LEU A 44 0.52 4.45 -1.86
C LEU A 44 -0.50 4.44 -0.72
N ALA A 45 -1.76 4.71 -1.02
CA ALA A 45 -2.84 4.59 -0.04
C ALA A 45 -2.98 3.15 0.49
N ARG A 46 -2.91 2.14 -0.38
CA ARG A 46 -2.93 0.73 0.01
C ARG A 46 -1.71 0.34 0.87
N VAL A 47 -0.51 0.81 0.50
CA VAL A 47 0.71 0.57 1.28
C VAL A 47 0.64 1.25 2.65
N ALA A 48 0.09 2.46 2.73
CA ALA A 48 -0.15 3.13 4.01
C ALA A 48 -1.13 2.39 4.92
N HIS A 49 -2.16 1.76 4.34
CA HIS A 49 -3.08 0.89 5.10
C HIS A 49 -2.37 -0.35 5.62
N PHE A 50 -1.52 -0.96 4.80
CA PHE A 50 -0.70 -2.09 5.22
C PHE A 50 0.27 -1.71 6.34
N ALA A 51 0.96 -0.58 6.21
CA ALA A 51 1.83 0.00 7.23
C ALA A 51 1.12 0.19 8.57
N ARG A 52 -0.11 0.72 8.55
CA ARG A 52 -0.95 0.85 9.74
C ARG A 52 -1.23 -0.51 10.38
N TRP A 53 -1.67 -1.47 9.57
CA TRP A 53 -2.02 -2.81 10.04
C TRP A 53 -0.79 -3.52 10.64
N LEU A 54 0.38 -3.42 10.03
CA LEU A 54 1.63 -3.96 10.59
C LEU A 54 1.92 -3.36 11.98
N GLY A 55 1.66 -2.06 12.18
CA GLY A 55 1.78 -1.43 13.49
C GLY A 55 0.76 -1.94 14.51
N GLU A 56 -0.49 -2.19 14.09
CA GLU A 56 -1.55 -2.74 14.94
C GLU A 56 -1.24 -4.19 15.38
N GLU A 57 -0.72 -5.03 14.49
CA GLU A 57 -0.31 -6.42 14.80
C GLU A 57 1.10 -6.52 15.40
N ARG A 58 1.82 -5.40 15.51
CA ARG A 58 3.24 -5.34 15.94
C ARG A 58 4.15 -6.27 15.14
N VAL A 59 3.91 -6.39 13.84
CA VAL A 59 4.73 -7.19 12.92
C VAL A 59 5.93 -6.37 12.47
N ASP A 60 7.12 -6.93 12.66
CA ASP A 60 8.37 -6.34 12.19
C ASP A 60 8.69 -6.71 10.73
N LEU A 61 9.71 -6.06 10.16
CA LEU A 61 10.17 -6.36 8.80
C LEU A 61 10.74 -7.78 8.66
N SER A 62 11.37 -8.33 9.71
CA SER A 62 11.95 -9.67 9.69
C SER A 62 10.89 -10.78 9.58
N SER A 63 9.71 -10.52 10.12
CA SER A 63 8.55 -11.42 10.10
C SER A 63 7.65 -11.18 8.88
N LEU A 64 7.98 -10.19 8.05
CA LEU A 64 7.24 -9.83 6.85
C LEU A 64 7.43 -10.89 5.76
N GLY A 65 6.67 -11.97 5.87
CA GLY A 65 6.61 -13.05 4.88
C GLY A 65 5.31 -13.06 4.07
N THR A 66 5.24 -13.99 3.11
CA THR A 66 4.03 -14.28 2.33
C THR A 66 2.82 -14.60 3.21
N ALA A 67 3.01 -15.30 4.34
CA ALA A 67 1.92 -15.61 5.27
C ALA A 67 1.29 -14.36 5.91
N VAL A 68 2.11 -13.38 6.28
CA VAL A 68 1.64 -12.09 6.82
C VAL A 68 0.89 -11.31 5.75
N LEU A 69 1.42 -11.31 4.51
CA LEU A 69 0.77 -10.66 3.39
C LEU A 69 -0.58 -11.31 3.06
N ASP A 70 -0.66 -12.64 3.02
CA ASP A 70 -1.92 -13.34 2.78
C ASP A 70 -2.93 -13.11 3.90
N HIS A 71 -2.49 -13.06 5.16
CA HIS A 71 -3.38 -12.70 6.26
C HIS A 71 -3.95 -11.29 6.07
N PHE A 72 -3.13 -10.31 5.71
CA PHE A 72 -3.60 -8.96 5.42
C PHE A 72 -4.63 -8.95 4.28
N LEU A 73 -4.30 -9.57 3.14
CA LEU A 73 -5.11 -9.54 1.93
C LEU A 73 -6.45 -10.27 2.12
N ASN A 74 -6.47 -11.39 2.84
CA ASN A 74 -7.64 -12.24 2.94
C ASN A 74 -8.51 -11.91 4.16
N ASN A 75 -7.93 -11.45 5.27
CA ASN A 75 -8.67 -11.27 6.53
C ASN A 75 -8.90 -9.80 6.88
N ARG A 76 -7.97 -8.91 6.54
CA ARG A 76 -8.00 -7.51 7.01
C ARG A 76 -8.47 -6.54 5.94
N LEU A 77 -8.06 -6.74 4.69
CA LEU A 77 -8.50 -5.93 3.55
C LEU A 77 -10.04 -5.93 3.37
N PRO A 78 -10.78 -7.05 3.52
CA PRO A 78 -12.24 -7.06 3.36
C PRO A 78 -12.99 -6.28 4.46
N VAL A 79 -12.43 -6.24 5.67
CA VAL A 79 -13.04 -5.62 6.86
C VAL A 79 -12.65 -4.14 6.99
N CYS A 80 -11.66 -3.68 6.21
CA CYS A 80 -11.17 -2.31 6.27
C CYS A 80 -12.26 -1.32 5.81
N SER A 81 -12.89 -0.65 6.78
CA SER A 81 -14.07 0.19 6.59
C SER A 81 -13.75 1.64 6.18
N TYR A 82 -12.50 1.94 5.79
CA TYR A 82 -12.12 3.32 5.47
C TYR A 82 -12.75 3.79 4.14
N PRO A 83 -13.29 5.03 4.07
CA PRO A 83 -13.88 5.57 2.86
C PRO A 83 -12.75 5.94 1.89
N GLN A 84 -12.38 5.00 1.02
CA GLN A 84 -11.59 5.27 -0.18
C GLN A 84 -12.39 4.85 -1.42
N PRO A 85 -12.19 5.52 -2.57
CA PRO A 85 -12.91 5.22 -3.81
C PRO A 85 -12.44 3.92 -4.48
N VAL A 86 -11.85 2.97 -3.75
CA VAL A 86 -11.12 1.85 -4.31
C VAL A 86 -11.73 0.53 -3.85
N ARG A 87 -12.17 -0.25 -4.84
CA ARG A 87 -12.88 -1.53 -4.69
C ARG A 87 -12.09 -2.53 -3.84
N ARG A 88 -12.82 -3.26 -2.98
CA ARG A 88 -12.36 -4.06 -1.83
C ARG A 88 -12.08 -5.55 -2.14
N THR A 89 -11.63 -5.91 -3.34
CA THR A 89 -11.43 -7.31 -3.73
C THR A 89 -10.00 -7.63 -4.18
N ARG A 90 -9.53 -8.83 -3.81
CA ARG A 90 -8.19 -9.37 -4.13
C ARG A 90 -7.85 -9.30 -5.63
N MET A 91 -8.85 -9.53 -6.49
CA MET A 91 -8.74 -9.44 -7.96
C MET A 91 -8.31 -8.06 -8.49
N ASN A 92 -8.36 -7.01 -7.66
CA ASN A 92 -8.04 -5.63 -8.07
C ASN A 92 -6.73 -5.10 -7.43
N CYS A 93 -5.97 -5.97 -6.76
CA CYS A 93 -4.58 -5.73 -6.34
C CYS A 93 -3.56 -6.20 -7.40
N GLU A 94 -4.01 -6.94 -8.41
CA GLU A 94 -3.20 -7.28 -9.57
C GLU A 94 -3.04 -6.03 -10.45
N PRO A 95 -1.82 -5.71 -10.94
CA PRO A 95 -1.64 -4.60 -11.85
C PRO A 95 -2.40 -4.88 -13.15
N PRO A 96 -3.03 -3.86 -13.78
CA PRO A 96 -3.77 -4.03 -15.04
C PRO A 96 -2.90 -4.44 -16.25
N PHE A 97 -1.62 -4.76 -16.05
CA PHE A 97 -0.65 -5.09 -17.10
C PHE A 97 0.23 -6.29 -16.76
N ALA A 98 -0.33 -7.32 -16.11
CA ALA A 98 0.26 -8.66 -16.16
C ALA A 98 -0.23 -9.39 -17.44
N THR A 99 0.12 -8.87 -18.60
CA THR A 99 0.01 -9.62 -19.86
C THR A 99 1.44 -9.77 -20.39
N TYR A 100 1.87 -11.03 -20.47
CA TYR A 100 3.12 -11.47 -21.09
C TYR A 100 3.30 -10.94 -22.51
#